data_AF-A0A1A6GR33-F1
#
_entry.id   AF-A0A1A6GR33-F1
#
_cell.length_a   1.000
_cell.length_b   1.000
_cell.length_c   1.000
_cell.angle_alpha   90.00
_cell.angle_beta   90.00
_cell.angle_gamma   90.00
#
_symmetry.space_group_name_H-M   'P 1'
#
loop_
_entity.id
_entity.type
_entity.pdbx_description
1 polymer ?
#
loop_
_entity_poly.entity_id
_entity_poly.type
_entity_poly.pdbx_seq_one_letter_code
_entity_poly.pdbx_strand_id
1 'polypeptide(L)'
;MGKSFANFMCKKDFHPASKSNIKKVWMAEQKISYDKKKQEELMQQYLKEQESYDNRLLMGDERVKNGLNFMYEAPPGVKKDRECPLFGLSGINASSVPTDGS
;
A
#
# COMPACT_ATOMS: atom_id res chain seq x y z
N MET A 1 -44.63 18.96 42.36
CA MET A 1 -43.76 17.77 42.20
C MET A 1 -44.56 16.52 42.50
N GLY A 2 -44.87 15.71 41.48
CA GLY A 2 -45.75 14.55 41.64
C GLY A 2 -45.13 13.44 42.51
N LYS A 3 -45.87 13.02 43.53
CA LYS A 3 -45.58 11.83 44.36
C LYS A 3 -46.04 10.54 43.64
N SER A 4 -45.74 10.42 42.36
CA SER A 4 -46.04 9.20 41.60
C SER A 4 -45.06 8.09 41.99
N PHE A 5 -45.54 6.85 42.06
CA PHE A 5 -44.70 5.66 42.26
C PHE A 5 -43.53 5.60 41.27
N ALA A 6 -43.75 5.97 40.01
CA ALA A 6 -42.69 6.05 39.00
C ALA A 6 -41.57 7.03 39.41
N ASN A 7 -41.95 8.17 39.99
CA ASN A 7 -41.00 9.17 40.47
C ASN A 7 -40.23 8.69 41.71
N PHE A 8 -40.84 7.86 42.56
CA PHE A 8 -40.15 7.18 43.66
C PHE A 8 -39.14 6.15 43.14
N MET A 9 -39.53 5.35 42.13
CA MET A 9 -38.63 4.36 41.52
C MET A 9 -37.43 5.02 40.85
N CYS A 10 -37.60 6.17 40.17
CA CYS A 10 -36.48 6.92 39.60
C CYS A 10 -35.46 7.45 40.61
N LYS A 11 -35.78 7.49 41.91
CA LYS A 11 -34.83 7.82 42.98
C LYS A 11 -33.98 6.62 43.42
N LYS A 12 -34.38 5.40 43.04
CA LYS A 12 -33.63 4.18 43.31
C LYS A 12 -32.45 4.09 42.35
N ASP A 13 -31.31 3.68 42.88
CA ASP A 13 -30.05 3.48 42.19
C ASP A 13 -30.08 2.38 41.14
N PHE A 14 -30.95 1.39 41.29
CA PHE A 14 -31.12 0.29 40.33
C PHE A 14 -32.17 0.57 39.23
N HIS A 15 -32.93 1.66 39.29
CA HIS A 15 -34.00 1.87 38.32
C HIS A 15 -33.45 2.40 36.99
N PRO A 16 -33.70 1.71 35.85
CA PRO A 16 -33.07 2.05 34.58
C PRO A 16 -33.49 3.43 34.04
N ALA A 17 -34.72 3.87 34.32
CA ALA A 17 -35.22 5.18 33.88
C ALA A 17 -34.72 6.36 34.76
N SER A 18 -33.89 6.10 35.78
CA SER A 18 -33.29 7.18 36.54
C SER A 18 -32.30 7.97 35.68
N LYS A 19 -32.26 9.30 35.85
CA LYS A 19 -31.34 10.17 35.09
C LYS A 19 -29.87 9.77 35.26
N SER A 20 -29.49 9.29 36.44
CA SER A 20 -28.13 8.81 36.72
C SER A 20 -27.78 7.57 35.88
N ASN A 21 -28.68 6.60 35.82
CA ASN A 21 -28.42 5.35 35.09
C ASN A 21 -28.45 5.57 33.57
N ILE A 22 -29.40 6.37 33.07
CA ILE A 22 -29.42 6.77 31.65
C ILE A 22 -28.09 7.43 31.28
N LYS A 23 -27.56 8.34 32.11
CA LYS A 23 -26.26 8.97 31.87
C LYS A 23 -25.11 7.96 31.86
N LYS A 24 -25.09 7.00 32.80
CA LYS A 24 -24.06 5.94 32.84
C LYS A 24 -24.08 5.08 31.58
N VAL A 25 -25.26 4.64 31.16
CA VAL A 25 -25.45 3.86 29.94
C VAL A 25 -24.98 4.65 28.73
N TRP A 26 -25.40 5.91 28.60
CA TRP A 26 -24.99 6.77 27.49
C TRP A 26 -23.47 6.94 27.42
N MET A 27 -22.79 7.19 28.55
CA MET A 27 -21.32 7.30 28.57
C MET A 27 -20.65 5.97 28.16
N ALA A 28 -21.19 4.83 28.58
CA ALA A 28 -20.67 3.52 28.19
C ALA A 28 -20.87 3.26 26.70
N GLU A 29 -22.05 3.54 26.16
CA GLU A 29 -22.36 3.42 24.72
C GLU A 29 -21.48 4.33 23.87
N GLN A 30 -21.29 5.59 24.29
CA GLN A 30 -20.41 6.53 23.61
C GLN A 30 -18.96 6.03 23.60
N LYS A 31 -18.46 5.52 24.73
CA LYS A 31 -17.12 4.94 24.80
C LYS A 31 -16.97 3.74 23.87
N ILE A 32 -17.95 2.82 23.85
CA ILE A 32 -17.94 1.66 22.95
C ILE A 32 -17.96 2.10 21.50
N SER A 33 -18.79 3.09 21.14
CA SER A 33 -18.87 3.60 19.77
C SER A 33 -17.57 4.26 19.32
N TYR A 34 -16.91 5.01 20.21
CA TYR A 34 -15.61 5.61 19.94
C TYR A 34 -14.52 4.56 19.74
N ASP A 35 -14.42 3.60 20.66
CA ASP A 35 -13.42 2.53 20.60
C ASP A 35 -13.60 1.68 19.32
N LYS A 36 -14.84 1.35 18.96
CA LYS A 36 -15.16 0.63 17.72
C LYS A 36 -14.71 1.41 16.47
N LYS A 37 -15.04 2.70 16.40
CA LYS A 37 -14.66 3.56 15.27
C LYS A 37 -13.14 3.64 15.13
N LYS A 38 -12.42 3.79 16.24
CA LYS A 38 -10.95 3.82 16.25
C LYS A 38 -10.34 2.51 15.73
N GLN A 39 -10.90 1.36 16.12
CA GLN A 39 -10.45 0.06 15.62
C GLN A 39 -10.73 -0.12 14.13
N GLU A 40 -11.89 0.36 13.65
CA GLU A 40 -12.27 0.31 12.25
C GLU A 40 -11.36 1.19 11.37
N GLU A 41 -11.06 2.41 11.81
CA GLU A 41 -10.10 3.30 11.13
C GLU A 41 -8.70 2.68 11.04
N LEU A 42 -8.24 2.03 12.12
CA LEU A 42 -6.96 1.33 12.13
C LEU A 42 -6.94 0.14 11.15
N MET A 43 -8.04 -0.63 11.09
CA MET A 43 -8.19 -1.74 10.15
C MET A 43 -8.21 -1.24 8.70
N GLN A 44 -8.90 -0.13 8.43
CA GLN A 44 -8.94 0.47 7.09
C GLN A 44 -7.56 0.95 6.64
N GLN A 45 -6.75 1.53 7.54
CA GLN A 45 -5.38 1.92 7.23
C GLN A 45 -4.51 0.71 6.86
N TYR A 46 -4.60 -0.37 7.64
CA TYR A 46 -3.89 -1.63 7.35
C TYR A 46 -4.27 -2.19 5.97
N LEU A 47 -5.57 -2.29 5.67
CA LEU A 47 -6.04 -2.79 4.38
C LEU A 47 -5.56 -1.93 3.21
N LYS A 48 -5.59 -0.60 3.37
CA LYS A 48 -5.09 0.33 2.35
C LYS A 48 -3.59 0.18 2.10
N GLU A 49 -2.81 -0.04 3.15
CA GLU A 49 -1.37 -0.28 3.03
C GLU A 49 -1.10 -1.61 2.32
N GLN A 50 -1.84 -2.66 2.66
CA GLN A 50 -1.77 -3.96 1.98
C GLN A 50 -2.15 -3.84 0.50
N GLU A 51 -3.25 -3.16 0.17
CA GLU A 51 -3.67 -2.92 -1.22
C GLU A 51 -2.59 -2.14 -2.00
N SER A 52 -1.94 -1.17 -1.35
CA SER A 52 -0.84 -0.41 -1.96
C SER A 52 0.39 -1.29 -2.23
N TYR A 53 0.68 -2.25 -1.34
CA TYR A 53 1.74 -3.23 -1.53
C TYR A 53 1.41 -4.20 -2.67
N ASP A 54 0.20 -4.76 -2.67
CA ASP A 54 -0.29 -5.69 -3.70
C ASP A 54 -0.34 -5.02 -5.08
N ASN A 55 -0.84 -3.78 -5.16
CA ASN A 55 -0.84 -2.99 -6.39
C ASN A 55 0.57 -2.69 -6.90
N ARG A 56 1.54 -2.43 -6.01
CA ARG A 56 2.94 -2.25 -6.39
C ARG A 56 3.54 -3.56 -6.92
N LEU A 57 3.25 -4.69 -6.28
CA LEU A 57 3.68 -6.01 -6.71
C LEU A 57 3.10 -6.35 -8.09
N LEU A 58 1.81 -6.09 -8.30
CA LEU A 58 1.11 -6.32 -9.56
C LEU A 58 1.59 -5.39 -10.69
N MET A 59 2.08 -4.18 -10.36
CA MET A 59 2.68 -3.23 -11.30
C MET A 59 4.18 -3.46 -11.55
N GLY A 60 4.80 -4.44 -10.89
CA GLY A 60 6.25 -4.64 -10.83
C GLY A 60 6.90 -5.06 -12.15
N ASP A 61 6.18 -5.76 -13.03
CA ASP A 61 6.77 -6.23 -14.30
C ASP A 61 6.26 -5.47 -15.52
N GLU A 62 4.98 -5.08 -15.61
CA GLU A 62 4.46 -4.50 -16.86
C GLU A 62 4.85 -3.04 -17.06
N ARG A 63 4.95 -2.21 -16.01
CA ARG A 63 5.41 -0.81 -16.18
C ARG A 63 6.91 -0.73 -16.45
N VAL A 64 7.70 -1.64 -15.88
CA VAL A 64 9.13 -1.75 -16.16
C VAL A 64 9.34 -2.31 -17.56
N LYS A 65 8.61 -3.34 -17.97
CA LYS A 65 8.66 -3.90 -19.34
C LYS A 65 8.19 -2.90 -20.41
N ASN A 66 7.11 -2.16 -20.15
CA ASN A 66 6.61 -1.13 -21.06
C ASN A 66 7.49 0.12 -21.06
N GLY A 67 8.06 0.50 -19.90
CA GLY A 67 9.02 1.60 -19.76
C GLY A 67 10.41 1.28 -20.30
N LEU A 68 10.79 0.00 -20.40
CA LEU A 68 12.03 -0.43 -21.06
C LEU A 68 11.88 -0.55 -22.59
N ASN A 69 10.65 -0.56 -23.13
CA ASN A 69 10.43 -0.66 -24.58
C ASN A 69 11.03 0.54 -25.34
N PHE A 70 10.99 1.76 -24.79
CA PHE A 70 11.62 2.94 -25.42
C PHE A 70 13.16 2.83 -25.50
N MET A 71 13.77 2.06 -24.59
CA MET A 71 15.23 1.98 -24.46
C MET A 71 15.85 0.94 -25.41
N TYR A 72 15.04 0.01 -25.95
CA TYR A 72 15.45 -1.05 -26.88
C TYR A 72 14.70 -1.03 -28.24
N GLU A 73 13.70 -0.16 -28.40
CA GLU A 73 13.18 0.21 -29.71
C GLU A 73 14.16 1.17 -30.39
N ALA A 74 14.63 0.77 -31.58
CA ALA A 74 15.50 1.60 -32.37
C ALA A 74 14.72 2.86 -32.79
N PRO A 75 15.29 4.07 -32.69
CA PRO A 75 14.61 5.32 -33.05
C PRO A 75 14.04 5.25 -34.48
N PRO A 76 12.89 5.90 -34.75
CA PRO A 76 12.33 5.95 -36.10
C PRO A 76 13.37 6.51 -37.08
N GLY A 77 13.85 5.65 -37.98
CA GLY A 77 14.97 5.94 -38.90
C GLY A 77 16.11 4.92 -38.85
N VAL A 78 16.24 4.14 -37.78
CA VAL A 78 17.23 3.05 -37.66
C VAL A 78 16.55 1.72 -37.98
N LYS A 79 16.86 1.13 -39.13
CA LYS A 79 16.41 -0.23 -39.46
C LYS A 79 17.19 -1.22 -38.59
N LYS A 80 16.50 -2.15 -37.92
CA LYS A 80 17.13 -3.32 -37.29
C LYS A 80 17.60 -4.25 -38.42
N ASP A 81 18.66 -3.87 -39.09
CA ASP A 81 19.32 -4.72 -40.05
C ASP A 81 19.92 -5.88 -39.26
N ARG A 82 19.26 -7.04 -39.36
CA ARG A 82 19.85 -8.32 -39.00
C ARG A 82 20.94 -8.60 -40.03
N GLU A 83 22.10 -7.97 -39.83
CA GLU A 83 23.43 -8.21 -40.43
C GLU A 83 24.21 -6.91 -40.25
N CYS A 84 25.02 -6.81 -39.20
CA CYS A 84 25.94 -5.69 -39.03
C CYS A 84 27.19 -5.94 -39.90
N PRO A 85 27.47 -5.16 -40.96
CA PRO A 85 28.77 -5.18 -41.62
C PRO A 85 29.72 -4.24 -40.89
N LEU A 86 30.89 -4.79 -40.55
CA LEU A 86 32.14 -4.16 -40.13
C LEU A 86 32.28 -2.64 -40.35
N PHE A 87 32.68 -1.89 -39.30
CA PHE A 87 33.68 -0.83 -39.44
C PHE A 87 34.37 -0.55 -38.09
N GLY A 88 35.70 -0.70 -38.02
CA GLY A 88 36.48 -0.03 -36.96
C GLY A 88 37.72 -0.70 -36.35
N LEU A 89 38.07 -1.96 -36.66
CA LEU A 89 39.34 -2.55 -36.19
C LEU A 89 40.44 -2.45 -37.25
N SER A 90 40.91 -1.23 -37.51
CA SER A 90 42.19 -0.99 -38.17
C SER A 90 43.10 -0.29 -37.15
N GLY A 91 44.08 -1.01 -36.57
CA GLY A 91 45.12 -0.31 -35.79
C GLY A 91 45.99 -1.06 -34.78
N ILE A 92 45.83 -2.35 -34.51
CA ILE A 92 46.81 -3.10 -33.69
C ILE A 92 47.48 -4.21 -34.51
N ASN A 93 48.67 -3.88 -35.01
CA ASN A 93 49.62 -4.82 -35.59
C ASN A 93 50.15 -5.73 -34.46
N ALA A 94 49.61 -6.95 -34.35
CA ALA A 94 50.14 -7.99 -33.48
C ALA A 94 51.40 -8.61 -34.11
N SER A 95 52.45 -7.81 -34.24
CA SER A 95 53.80 -8.32 -34.46
C SER A 95 54.31 -8.90 -33.14
N SER A 96 54.76 -10.16 -33.20
CA SER A 96 55.69 -10.83 -32.28
C SER A 96 55.28 -10.93 -30.80
N VAL A 97 54.56 -12.02 -30.48
CA VAL A 97 54.72 -12.67 -29.17
C VAL A 97 55.46 -13.99 -29.44
N PRO A 98 56.70 -14.20 -28.93
CA PRO A 98 57.39 -15.46 -29.11
C PRO A 98 56.73 -16.55 -28.27
N THR A 99 56.46 -17.69 -28.88
CA THR A 99 56.10 -18.93 -28.21
C THR A 99 57.38 -19.72 -27.92
N ASP A 100 57.90 -19.64 -26.70
CA ASP A 100 58.83 -20.62 -26.14
C ASP A 100 58.18 -21.09 -24.81
N GLY A 101 57.96 -22.37 -24.49
CA GLY A 101 58.53 -23.59 -25.05
C GLY A 101 59.67 -24.15 -24.18
N SER A 102 59.42 -24.42 -22.89
CA SER A 102 60.13 -25.42 -22.04
C SER A 102 59.40 -25.60 -20.71
#